data_AF-A0A9C6W0B8-F1
#
_entry.id   AF-A0A9C6W0B8-F1
#
_cell.length_a   1.000
_cell.length_b   1.000
_cell.length_c   1.000
_cell.angle_alpha   90.00
_cell.angle_beta   90.00
_cell.angle_gamma   90.00
#
_symmetry.space_group_name_H-M   'P 1'
#
loop_
_entity.id
_entity.type
_entity.pdbx_description
1 polymer ?
#
loop_
_entity_poly.entity_id
_entity_poly.type
_entity_poly.pdbx_seq_one_letter_code
_entity_poly.pdbx_strand_id
1 'polypeptide(L)'
;MGRSRSRTKSPSRRRHKSKHSRKRSKSREKHSNNKYSDKPKERSSKSRDRDRKMDEVERLAEMERQRRQREVEQKMVEEEAAKRIEELVQKRVEEELEKRKEEIEAEVQRRVEEAKRAMERQMMEEMEWRQAKLREEEKRREEEERKKREELERIMEENNRKIEEAQKKLAEERLAMVEQQRLMEEERQRMRKEHEKRVKEEQKKILGKNNSRPKLSFTLKPVT
;
A
#
# COMPACT_ATOMS: atom_id res chain seq x y z
N MET A 1 28.60 -20.90 -5.04
CA MET A 1 28.01 -21.44 -3.79
C MET A 1 26.59 -20.88 -3.68
N GLY A 2 25.58 -21.74 -3.67
CA GLY A 2 24.16 -21.33 -3.61
C GLY A 2 23.22 -22.45 -4.06
N ARG A 3 22.99 -23.42 -3.17
CA ARG A 3 21.99 -24.49 -3.30
C ARG A 3 20.64 -23.98 -2.79
N SER A 4 19.55 -24.25 -3.51
CA SER A 4 18.27 -24.69 -2.93
C SER A 4 17.45 -25.46 -3.96
N ARG A 5 17.07 -26.67 -3.57
CA ARG A 5 16.16 -27.61 -4.25
C ARG A 5 14.74 -27.38 -3.72
N SER A 6 13.73 -27.51 -4.56
CA SER A 6 12.43 -28.06 -4.16
C SER A 6 11.71 -28.68 -5.37
N ARG A 7 11.03 -29.79 -5.09
CA ARG A 7 10.58 -30.85 -5.99
C ARG A 7 9.19 -31.27 -5.53
N THR A 8 8.18 -31.18 -6.39
CA THR A 8 6.88 -31.88 -6.36
C THR A 8 6.36 -31.83 -7.81
N LYS A 9 6.11 -32.86 -8.63
CA LYS A 9 5.62 -34.26 -8.58
C LYS A 9 4.09 -34.45 -8.45
N SER A 10 3.43 -34.29 -9.61
CA SER A 10 2.36 -35.16 -10.22
C SER A 10 0.92 -35.10 -9.63
N PRO A 11 -0.15 -35.67 -10.28
CA PRO A 11 -0.28 -36.30 -11.64
C PRO A 11 -1.58 -35.97 -12.47
N SER A 12 -1.50 -36.29 -13.78
CA SER A 12 -2.52 -36.97 -14.62
C SER A 12 -3.90 -36.34 -14.89
N ARG A 13 -4.23 -36.22 -16.20
CA ARG A 13 -5.32 -36.99 -16.83
C ARG A 13 -5.21 -36.98 -18.36
N ARG A 14 -4.77 -38.13 -18.90
CA ARG A 14 -4.93 -38.54 -20.29
C ARG A 14 -6.42 -38.76 -20.60
N ARG A 15 -6.89 -38.35 -21.78
CA ARG A 15 -8.06 -38.98 -22.41
C ARG A 15 -7.86 -39.06 -23.92
N HIS A 16 -7.27 -40.18 -24.34
CA HIS A 16 -7.26 -40.63 -25.73
C HIS A 16 -8.70 -40.93 -26.17
N LYS A 17 -9.09 -40.48 -27.36
CA LYS A 17 -10.33 -40.89 -28.01
C LYS A 17 -9.98 -41.62 -29.30
N SER A 18 -9.63 -42.89 -29.17
CA SER A 18 -9.51 -43.83 -30.28
C SER A 18 -10.91 -44.19 -30.77
N LYS A 19 -11.21 -43.85 -32.03
CA LYS A 19 -12.42 -44.31 -32.73
C LYS A 19 -12.18 -45.74 -33.19
N HIS A 20 -12.83 -46.67 -32.51
CA HIS A 20 -12.80 -48.10 -32.82
C HIS A 20 -13.94 -48.45 -33.78
N SER A 21 -13.64 -48.66 -35.06
CA SER A 21 -14.59 -49.18 -36.05
C SER A 21 -14.64 -50.70 -36.00
N ARG A 22 -15.44 -51.26 -35.08
CA ARG A 22 -15.88 -52.66 -35.14
C ARG A 22 -17.18 -52.75 -35.95
N LYS A 23 -17.09 -53.10 -37.23
CA LYS A 23 -18.21 -53.72 -37.95
C LYS A 23 -17.83 -55.17 -38.22
N ARG A 24 -18.46 -56.08 -37.46
CA ARG A 24 -18.28 -57.53 -37.58
C ARG A 24 -19.67 -58.14 -37.82
N SER A 25 -19.76 -58.90 -38.91
CA SER A 25 -20.74 -59.96 -39.20
C SER A 25 -22.18 -59.50 -39.49
N LYS A 26 -22.95 -60.15 -40.38
CA LYS A 26 -22.89 -61.53 -40.88
C LYS A 26 -23.69 -61.59 -42.19
N SER A 27 -23.07 -62.07 -43.25
CA SER A 27 -23.76 -62.76 -44.35
C SER A 27 -24.26 -64.11 -43.85
N ARG A 28 -25.50 -64.48 -44.18
CA ARG A 28 -25.96 -65.87 -44.24
C ARG A 28 -27.17 -65.95 -45.16
N GLU A 29 -26.88 -66.27 -46.41
CA GLU A 29 -27.80 -66.98 -47.28
C GLU A 29 -28.15 -68.34 -46.64
N LYS A 30 -29.41 -68.74 -46.76
CA LYS A 30 -29.79 -70.14 -46.75
C LYS A 30 -30.89 -70.34 -47.79
N HIS A 31 -30.49 -71.01 -48.87
CA HIS A 31 -31.38 -71.77 -49.74
C HIS A 31 -32.12 -72.84 -48.93
N SER A 32 -33.36 -73.12 -49.32
CA SER A 32 -33.86 -74.50 -49.35
C SER A 32 -35.06 -74.58 -50.28
N ASN A 33 -34.84 -75.19 -51.44
CA ASN A 33 -35.87 -75.89 -52.20
C ASN A 33 -36.60 -76.86 -51.26
N ASN A 34 -37.93 -76.98 -51.41
CA ASN A 34 -38.57 -78.25 -51.09
C ASN A 34 -39.66 -78.56 -52.11
N LYS A 35 -39.61 -79.80 -52.58
CA LYS A 35 -40.29 -80.36 -53.75
C LYS A 35 -41.26 -81.43 -53.22
N TYR A 36 -42.52 -81.34 -53.64
CA TYR A 36 -43.57 -82.38 -53.65
C TYR A 36 -43.84 -83.22 -52.39
N SER A 37 -45.10 -83.24 -51.92
CA SER A 37 -45.78 -84.44 -51.42
C SER A 37 -47.28 -84.17 -51.26
N ASP A 38 -48.06 -84.78 -52.14
CA ASP A 38 -49.50 -84.93 -52.08
C ASP A 38 -49.85 -86.04 -51.07
N LYS A 39 -50.74 -85.76 -50.09
CA LYS A 39 -51.68 -86.72 -49.48
C LYS A 39 -52.57 -86.08 -48.42
N PRO A 40 -53.89 -86.34 -48.42
CA PRO A 40 -54.85 -85.73 -47.51
C PRO A 40 -55.00 -86.58 -46.24
N LYS A 41 -55.02 -85.94 -45.06
CA LYS A 41 -55.61 -86.53 -43.85
C LYS A 41 -56.34 -85.48 -43.02
N GLU A 42 -57.63 -85.75 -42.95
CA GLU A 42 -58.67 -85.30 -42.05
C GLU A 42 -58.29 -84.76 -40.66
N ARG A 43 -59.16 -83.83 -40.20
CA ARG A 43 -59.52 -83.50 -38.81
C ARG A 43 -58.52 -82.69 -37.98
N SER A 44 -58.69 -81.36 -38.03
CA SER A 44 -58.67 -80.50 -36.84
C SER A 44 -59.25 -79.12 -37.20
N SER A 45 -60.51 -78.90 -36.84
CA SER A 45 -61.27 -77.66 -37.00
C SER A 45 -60.83 -76.54 -36.05
N LYS A 46 -59.53 -76.51 -35.65
CA LYS A 46 -58.96 -75.48 -34.76
C LYS A 46 -57.94 -74.56 -35.46
N SER A 47 -57.56 -74.86 -36.71
CA SER A 47 -56.69 -73.98 -37.52
C SER A 47 -57.46 -72.81 -38.14
N ARG A 48 -58.64 -73.06 -38.73
CA ARG A 48 -59.42 -72.01 -39.44
C ARG A 48 -59.83 -70.84 -38.54
N ASP A 49 -60.03 -71.08 -37.24
CA ASP A 49 -60.33 -70.04 -36.25
C ASP A 49 -59.08 -69.22 -35.88
N ARG A 50 -57.90 -69.87 -35.85
CA ARG A 50 -56.61 -69.18 -35.71
C ARG A 50 -56.24 -68.41 -36.97
N ASP A 51 -56.43 -68.97 -38.16
CA ASP A 51 -56.10 -68.31 -39.43
C ASP A 51 -57.02 -67.08 -39.64
N ARG A 52 -58.33 -67.19 -39.38
CA ARG A 52 -59.25 -66.03 -39.39
C ARG A 52 -58.94 -65.00 -38.30
N LYS A 53 -58.53 -65.44 -37.10
CA LYS A 53 -58.04 -64.52 -36.06
C LYS A 53 -56.71 -63.88 -36.44
N MET A 54 -55.82 -64.58 -37.13
CA MET A 54 -54.56 -64.03 -37.62
C MET A 54 -54.82 -63.01 -38.72
N ASP A 55 -55.77 -63.24 -39.62
CA ASP A 55 -56.21 -62.26 -40.64
C ASP A 55 -56.86 -61.01 -40.00
N GLU A 56 -57.69 -61.17 -38.96
CA GLU A 56 -58.28 -60.04 -38.24
C GLU A 56 -57.23 -59.28 -37.40
N VAL A 57 -56.30 -60.00 -36.77
CA VAL A 57 -55.14 -59.42 -36.07
C VAL A 57 -54.20 -58.72 -37.06
N GLU A 58 -54.01 -59.25 -38.26
CA GLU A 58 -53.19 -58.66 -39.31
C GLU A 58 -53.87 -57.40 -39.89
N ARG A 59 -55.19 -57.42 -40.10
CA ARG A 59 -55.98 -56.25 -40.48
C ARG A 59 -55.97 -55.17 -39.40
N LEU A 60 -56.07 -55.55 -38.12
CA LEU A 60 -55.94 -54.62 -36.99
C LEU A 60 -54.50 -54.06 -36.89
N ALA A 61 -53.49 -54.89 -37.11
CA ALA A 61 -52.09 -54.47 -37.14
C ALA A 61 -51.77 -53.54 -38.33
N GLU A 62 -52.42 -53.75 -39.48
CA GLU A 62 -52.32 -52.86 -40.64
C GLU A 62 -53.00 -51.51 -40.37
N MET A 63 -54.19 -51.51 -39.78
CA MET A 63 -54.87 -50.29 -39.31
C MET A 63 -54.04 -49.55 -38.24
N GLU A 64 -53.38 -50.28 -37.34
CA GLU A 64 -52.49 -49.71 -36.33
C GLU A 64 -51.21 -49.13 -36.97
N ARG A 65 -50.64 -49.79 -37.98
CA ARG A 65 -49.50 -49.25 -38.75
C ARG A 65 -49.88 -47.97 -39.50
N GLN A 66 -51.04 -47.94 -40.16
CA GLN A 66 -51.54 -46.74 -40.82
C GLN A 66 -51.80 -45.60 -39.82
N ARG A 67 -52.34 -45.91 -38.64
CA ARG A 67 -52.50 -44.92 -37.56
C ARG A 67 -51.15 -44.35 -37.10
N ARG A 68 -50.15 -45.21 -36.86
CA ARG A 68 -48.80 -44.77 -36.49
C ARG A 68 -48.12 -43.93 -37.58
N GLN A 69 -48.33 -44.26 -38.86
CA GLN A 69 -47.83 -43.46 -39.98
C GLN A 69 -48.45 -42.06 -40.00
N ARG A 70 -49.79 -41.98 -39.88
CA ARG A 70 -50.50 -40.69 -39.78
C ARG A 70 -50.07 -39.88 -38.56
N GLU A 71 -49.84 -40.51 -37.41
CA GLU A 71 -49.34 -39.84 -36.20
C GLU A 71 -47.91 -39.31 -36.39
N VAL A 72 -47.04 -40.04 -37.09
CA VAL A 72 -45.68 -39.57 -37.40
C VAL A 72 -45.72 -38.42 -38.40
N GLU A 73 -46.52 -38.52 -39.45
CA GLU A 73 -46.72 -37.44 -40.42
C GLU A 73 -47.30 -36.18 -39.77
N GLN A 74 -48.31 -36.32 -38.90
CA GLN A 74 -48.88 -35.22 -38.13
C GLN A 74 -47.83 -34.57 -37.23
N LYS A 75 -47.01 -35.35 -36.51
CA LYS A 75 -45.92 -34.82 -35.69
C LYS A 75 -44.87 -34.07 -36.50
N MET A 76 -44.53 -34.55 -37.69
CA MET A 76 -43.60 -33.86 -38.58
C MET A 76 -44.15 -32.51 -39.06
N VAL A 77 -45.46 -32.46 -39.38
CA VAL A 77 -46.14 -31.21 -39.76
C VAL A 77 -46.25 -30.25 -38.58
N GLU A 78 -46.56 -30.75 -37.38
CA GLU A 78 -46.59 -29.95 -36.15
C GLU A 78 -45.20 -29.39 -35.80
N GLU A 79 -44.15 -30.20 -35.94
CA GLU A 79 -42.77 -29.77 -35.72
C GLU A 79 -42.35 -28.72 -36.76
N GLU A 80 -42.71 -28.90 -38.02
CA GLU A 80 -42.45 -27.92 -39.08
C GLU A 80 -43.22 -26.61 -38.85
N ALA A 81 -44.47 -26.68 -38.37
CA ALA A 81 -45.27 -25.52 -38.00
C ALA A 81 -44.68 -24.80 -36.77
N ALA A 82 -44.25 -25.55 -35.74
CA ALA A 82 -43.58 -24.99 -34.57
C ALA A 82 -42.28 -24.28 -34.93
N LYS A 83 -41.46 -24.87 -35.82
CA LYS A 83 -40.24 -24.23 -36.34
C LYS A 83 -40.52 -22.93 -37.09
N ARG A 84 -41.54 -22.90 -37.94
CA ARG A 84 -41.94 -21.67 -38.64
C ARG A 84 -42.40 -20.57 -37.68
N ILE A 85 -43.14 -20.94 -36.64
CA ILE A 85 -43.58 -20.00 -35.61
C ILE A 85 -42.36 -19.48 -34.84
N GLU A 86 -41.43 -20.36 -34.45
CA GLU A 86 -40.20 -19.99 -33.76
C GLU A 86 -39.36 -19.01 -34.60
N GLU A 87 -39.16 -19.28 -35.90
CA GLU A 87 -38.43 -18.38 -36.80
C GLU A 87 -39.11 -17.01 -36.95
N LEU A 88 -40.44 -16.97 -37.04
CA LEU A 88 -41.19 -15.70 -37.11
C LEU A 88 -41.10 -14.90 -35.81
N VAL A 89 -41.17 -15.58 -34.67
CA VAL A 89 -41.00 -14.96 -33.35
C VAL A 89 -39.57 -14.44 -33.22
N GLN A 90 -38.57 -15.24 -33.57
CA GLN A 90 -37.17 -14.85 -33.51
C GLN A 90 -36.90 -13.63 -34.38
N LYS A 91 -37.33 -13.63 -35.65
CA LYS A 91 -37.18 -12.46 -36.54
C LYS A 91 -37.83 -11.21 -35.98
N ARG A 92 -39.05 -11.34 -35.46
CA ARG A 92 -39.77 -10.19 -34.89
C ARG A 92 -39.10 -9.67 -33.62
N VAL A 93 -38.54 -10.54 -32.79
CA VAL A 93 -37.77 -10.15 -31.59
C VAL A 93 -36.45 -9.49 -31.99
N GLU A 94 -35.75 -10.05 -32.97
CA GLU A 94 -34.49 -9.49 -33.51
C GLU A 94 -34.71 -8.08 -34.09
N GLU A 95 -35.75 -7.87 -34.90
CA GLU A 95 -36.10 -6.56 -35.44
C GLU A 95 -36.46 -5.54 -34.34
N GLU A 96 -37.18 -5.96 -33.29
CA GLU A 96 -37.50 -5.08 -32.17
C GLU A 96 -36.28 -4.76 -31.31
N LEU A 97 -35.37 -5.72 -31.13
CA LEU A 97 -34.11 -5.49 -30.44
C LEU A 97 -33.17 -4.62 -31.27
N GLU A 98 -33.14 -4.77 -32.59
CA GLU A 98 -32.29 -3.98 -33.49
C GLU A 98 -32.71 -2.51 -33.48
N LYS A 99 -34.00 -2.21 -33.50
CA LYS A 99 -34.52 -0.83 -33.35
C LYS A 99 -34.12 -0.17 -32.03
N ARG A 100 -34.03 -0.95 -30.95
CA ARG A 100 -33.66 -0.45 -29.61
C ARG A 100 -32.19 -0.64 -29.29
N LYS A 101 -31.42 -1.26 -30.18
CA LYS A 101 -30.03 -1.64 -29.94
C LYS A 101 -29.17 -0.41 -29.69
N GLU A 102 -29.33 0.62 -30.51
CA GLU A 102 -28.56 1.86 -30.39
C GLU A 102 -28.85 2.59 -29.06
N GLU A 103 -30.13 2.61 -28.64
CA GLU A 103 -30.53 3.19 -27.36
C GLU A 103 -29.96 2.41 -26.16
N ILE A 104 -30.08 1.07 -26.21
CA ILE A 104 -29.53 0.19 -25.17
C ILE A 104 -28.00 0.30 -25.12
N GLU A 105 -27.34 0.32 -26.27
CA GLU A 105 -25.89 0.43 -26.38
C GLU A 105 -25.41 1.78 -25.85
N ALA A 106 -26.08 2.88 -26.21
CA ALA A 106 -25.77 4.21 -25.69
C ALA A 106 -25.95 4.28 -24.17
N GLU A 107 -27.00 3.69 -23.60
CA GLU A 107 -27.20 3.68 -22.15
C GLU A 107 -26.16 2.81 -21.44
N VAL A 108 -25.82 1.65 -21.98
CA VAL A 108 -24.74 0.80 -21.45
C VAL A 108 -23.42 1.56 -21.47
N GLN A 109 -23.09 2.19 -22.59
CA GLN A 109 -21.88 3.01 -22.73
C GLN A 109 -21.87 4.15 -21.70
N ARG A 110 -23.00 4.87 -21.53
CA ARG A 110 -23.12 5.94 -20.54
C ARG A 110 -22.86 5.45 -19.12
N ARG A 111 -23.45 4.31 -18.73
CA ARG A 111 -23.24 3.72 -17.39
C ARG A 111 -21.80 3.26 -17.19
N VAL A 112 -21.17 2.69 -18.21
CA VAL A 112 -19.75 2.28 -18.17
C VAL A 112 -18.85 3.50 -18.04
N GLU A 113 -19.10 4.57 -18.79
CA GLU A 113 -18.35 5.82 -18.67
C GLU A 113 -18.55 6.49 -17.31
N GLU A 114 -19.77 6.54 -16.80
CA GLU A 114 -20.05 7.07 -15.46
C GLU A 114 -19.29 6.28 -14.38
N ALA A 115 -19.32 4.94 -14.46
CA ALA A 115 -18.58 4.07 -13.55
C ALA A 115 -17.06 4.27 -13.66
N LYS A 116 -16.53 4.38 -14.89
CA LYS A 116 -15.11 4.65 -15.14
C LYS A 116 -14.70 6.02 -14.58
N ARG A 117 -15.47 7.07 -14.84
CA ARG A 117 -15.23 8.42 -14.31
C ARG A 117 -15.30 8.45 -12.78
N ALA A 118 -16.22 7.70 -12.18
CA ALA A 118 -16.30 7.60 -10.72
C ALA A 118 -15.05 6.92 -10.14
N MET A 119 -14.61 5.82 -10.73
CA MET A 119 -13.37 5.13 -10.34
C MET A 119 -12.14 6.03 -10.54
N GLU A 120 -12.03 6.72 -11.68
CA GLU A 120 -10.93 7.65 -11.97
C GLU A 120 -10.87 8.80 -10.96
N ARG A 121 -12.02 9.40 -10.62
CA ARG A 121 -12.09 10.44 -9.57
C ARG A 121 -11.61 9.93 -8.22
N GLN A 122 -12.11 8.77 -7.79
CA GLN A 122 -11.68 8.17 -6.52
C GLN A 122 -10.18 7.88 -6.50
N MET A 123 -9.63 7.36 -7.61
CA MET A 123 -8.20 7.10 -7.71
C MET A 123 -7.38 8.39 -7.68
N MET A 124 -7.82 9.46 -8.35
CA MET A 124 -7.16 10.76 -8.32
C MET A 124 -7.20 11.39 -6.93
N GLU A 125 -8.36 11.40 -6.27
CA GLU A 125 -8.50 11.89 -4.90
C GLU A 125 -7.60 11.12 -3.92
N GLU A 126 -7.53 9.79 -4.06
CA GLU A 126 -6.65 8.98 -3.22
C GLU A 126 -5.17 9.29 -3.47
N MET A 127 -4.77 9.48 -4.74
CA MET A 127 -3.41 9.86 -5.09
C MET A 127 -3.04 11.24 -4.57
N GLU A 128 -3.93 12.22 -4.71
CA GLU A 128 -3.74 13.58 -4.17
C GLU A 128 -3.64 13.56 -2.64
N TRP A 129 -4.50 12.80 -1.96
CA TRP A 129 -4.44 12.64 -0.51
C TRP A 129 -3.12 12.02 -0.06
N ARG A 130 -2.65 10.97 -0.74
CA ARG A 130 -1.34 10.35 -0.45
C ARG A 130 -0.20 11.34 -0.65
N GLN A 131 -0.20 12.10 -1.74
CA GLN A 131 0.82 13.12 -2.00
C GLN A 131 0.78 14.26 -0.98
N ALA A 132 -0.41 14.72 -0.60
CA ALA A 132 -0.58 15.73 0.43
C ALA A 132 -0.04 15.26 1.78
N LYS A 133 -0.36 14.02 2.16
CA LYS A 133 0.14 13.39 3.38
C LYS A 133 1.67 13.26 3.41
N LEU A 134 2.29 12.87 2.29
CA LEU A 134 3.75 12.80 2.18
C LEU A 134 4.38 14.18 2.32
N ARG A 135 3.83 15.20 1.66
CA ARG A 135 4.31 16.59 1.79
C ARG A 135 4.14 17.13 3.21
N GLU A 136 3.05 16.81 3.88
CA GLU A 136 2.82 17.19 5.27
C GLU A 136 3.83 16.51 6.21
N GLU A 137 4.10 15.22 6.00
CA GLU A 137 5.09 14.49 6.79
C GLU A 137 6.51 15.04 6.56
N GLU A 138 6.87 15.36 5.32
CA GLU A 138 8.15 15.99 4.99
C GLU A 138 8.29 17.36 5.67
N LYS A 139 7.26 18.21 5.58
CA LYS A 139 7.24 19.51 6.29
C LYS A 139 7.36 19.34 7.80
N ARG A 140 6.66 18.36 8.38
CA ARG A 140 6.75 18.08 9.82
C ARG A 140 8.17 17.68 10.22
N ARG A 141 8.82 16.83 9.41
CA ARG A 141 10.22 16.43 9.64
C ARG A 141 11.16 17.63 9.51
N GLU A 142 10.99 18.48 8.50
CA GLU A 142 11.77 19.69 8.31
C GLU A 142 11.61 20.66 9.49
N GLU A 143 10.37 20.87 9.97
CA GLU A 143 10.11 21.71 11.14
C GLU A 143 10.73 21.14 12.43
N GLU A 144 10.67 19.81 12.63
CA GLU A 144 11.33 19.16 13.75
C GLU A 144 12.86 19.30 13.68
N GLU A 145 13.45 19.15 12.50
CA GLU A 145 14.89 19.38 12.31
C GLU A 145 15.26 20.85 12.52
N ARG A 146 14.43 21.78 12.04
CA ARG A 146 14.65 23.21 12.25
C ARG A 146 14.61 23.56 13.74
N LYS A 147 13.59 23.07 14.46
CA LYS A 147 13.50 23.25 15.93
C LYS A 147 14.71 22.67 16.65
N LYS A 148 15.19 21.49 16.27
CA LYS A 148 16.41 20.91 16.86
C LYS A 148 17.64 21.76 16.57
N ARG A 149 17.78 22.32 15.37
CA ARG A 149 18.88 23.23 15.02
C ARG A 149 18.80 24.52 15.83
N GLU A 150 17.64 25.14 15.90
CA GLU A 150 17.39 26.35 16.71
C GLU A 150 17.69 26.09 18.20
N GLU A 151 17.29 24.93 18.73
CA GLU A 151 17.59 24.55 20.12
C GLU A 151 19.08 24.34 20.36
N LEU A 152 19.77 23.67 19.43
CA LEU A 152 21.23 23.50 19.50
C LEU A 152 21.96 24.84 19.41
N GLU A 153 21.54 25.73 18.50
CA GLU A 153 22.10 27.07 18.37
C GLU A 153 21.92 27.87 19.66
N ARG A 154 20.72 27.85 20.26
CA ARG A 154 20.45 28.48 21.54
C ARG A 154 21.36 27.96 22.67
N ILE A 155 21.58 26.64 22.73
CA ILE A 155 22.49 26.04 23.72
C ILE A 155 23.93 26.52 23.49
N MET A 156 24.37 26.57 22.24
CA MET A 156 25.71 27.03 21.87
C MET A 156 25.90 28.51 22.20
N GLU A 157 24.92 29.36 21.92
CA GLU A 157 24.93 30.77 22.30
C GLU A 157 25.00 30.96 23.82
N GLU A 158 24.19 30.21 24.58
CA GLU A 158 24.22 30.30 26.05
C GLU A 158 25.56 29.83 26.62
N ASN A 159 26.15 28.78 26.03
CA ASN A 159 27.47 28.30 26.43
C ASN A 159 28.56 29.33 26.11
N ASN A 160 28.56 29.88 24.90
CA ASN A 160 29.50 30.93 24.48
C ASN A 160 29.39 32.16 25.38
N ARG A 161 28.16 32.58 25.72
CA ARG A 161 27.93 33.69 26.64
C ARG A 161 28.50 33.41 28.03
N LYS A 162 28.31 32.20 28.57
CA LYS A 162 28.91 31.81 29.86
C LYS A 162 30.44 31.82 29.81
N ILE A 163 31.03 31.37 28.70
CA ILE A 163 32.49 31.43 28.51
C ILE A 163 32.96 32.88 28.46
N GLU A 164 32.29 33.74 27.70
CA GLU A 164 32.64 35.15 27.58
C GLU A 164 32.50 35.88 28.92
N GLU A 165 31.41 35.67 29.65
CA GLU A 165 31.20 36.24 30.98
C GLU A 165 32.27 35.77 31.98
N ALA A 166 32.64 34.48 31.95
CA ALA A 166 33.72 33.94 32.78
C ALA A 166 35.08 34.55 32.41
N GLN A 167 35.40 34.67 31.13
CA GLN A 167 36.63 35.30 30.66
C GLN A 167 36.68 36.78 31.04
N LYS A 168 35.57 37.50 30.89
CA LYS A 168 35.44 38.90 31.28
C LYS A 168 35.66 39.09 32.78
N LYS A 169 35.07 38.23 33.61
CA LYS A 169 35.26 38.25 35.06
C LYS A 169 36.73 38.00 35.45
N LEU A 170 37.37 37.00 34.83
CA LEU A 170 38.80 36.74 35.07
C LEU A 170 39.68 37.92 34.63
N ALA A 171 39.34 38.57 33.52
CA ALA A 171 40.05 39.77 33.05
C ALA A 171 39.86 40.95 34.02
N GLU A 172 38.65 41.15 34.52
CA GLU A 172 38.32 42.17 35.52
C GLU A 172 39.06 41.94 36.84
N GLU A 173 39.10 40.71 37.35
CA GLU A 173 39.85 40.34 38.54
C GLU A 173 41.36 40.57 38.37
N ARG A 174 41.92 40.21 37.20
CA ARG A 174 43.33 40.50 36.86
C ARG A 174 43.61 42.00 36.85
N LEU A 175 42.72 42.79 36.25
CA LEU A 175 42.87 44.24 36.19
C LEU A 175 42.79 44.87 37.59
N ALA A 176 41.84 44.43 38.41
CA ALA A 176 41.69 44.87 39.80
C ALA A 176 42.94 44.55 40.63
N MET A 177 43.55 43.37 40.46
CA MET A 177 44.80 43.02 41.13
C MET A 177 45.94 43.98 40.77
N VAL A 178 46.08 44.33 39.49
CA VAL A 178 47.08 45.30 39.01
C VAL A 178 46.81 46.69 39.58
N GLU A 179 45.55 47.12 39.63
CA GLU A 179 45.18 48.41 40.23
C GLU A 179 45.49 48.46 41.74
N GLN A 180 45.20 47.37 42.48
CA GLN A 180 45.56 47.24 43.89
C GLN A 180 47.07 47.30 44.10
N GLN A 181 47.86 46.62 43.27
CA GLN A 181 49.33 46.72 43.31
C GLN A 181 49.79 48.16 43.07
N ARG A 182 49.20 48.87 42.10
CA ARG A 182 49.50 50.27 41.81
C ARG A 182 49.19 51.17 43.03
N LEU A 183 48.06 50.97 43.70
CA LEU A 183 47.68 51.73 44.89
C LEU A 183 48.64 51.48 46.06
N MET A 184 48.99 50.23 46.32
CA MET A 184 49.96 49.85 47.35
C MET A 184 51.35 50.45 47.07
N GLU A 185 51.78 50.48 45.82
CA GLU A 185 53.03 51.12 45.42
C GLU A 185 52.97 52.64 45.60
N GLU A 186 51.85 53.28 45.24
CA GLU A 186 51.65 54.71 45.46
C GLU A 186 51.69 55.06 46.95
N GLU A 187 51.02 54.26 47.79
CA GLU A 187 51.03 54.43 49.25
C GLU A 187 52.43 54.21 49.82
N ARG A 188 53.16 53.18 49.37
CA ARG A 188 54.55 52.93 49.78
C ARG A 188 55.46 54.10 49.38
N GLN A 189 55.25 54.70 48.21
CA GLN A 189 55.98 55.90 47.79
C GLN A 189 55.62 57.13 48.64
N ARG A 190 54.35 57.32 49.00
CA ARG A 190 53.91 58.39 49.91
C ARG A 190 54.56 58.24 51.29
N MET A 191 54.51 57.04 51.87
CA MET A 191 55.16 56.74 53.15
C MET A 191 56.67 56.96 53.12
N ARG A 192 57.34 56.58 52.03
CA ARG A 192 58.78 56.88 51.83
C ARG A 192 59.05 58.38 51.79
N LYS A 193 58.27 59.15 51.02
CA LYS A 193 58.40 60.61 50.94
C LYS A 193 58.12 61.28 52.28
N GLU A 194 57.15 60.78 53.05
CA GLU A 194 56.83 61.30 54.37
C GLU A 194 57.92 60.98 55.38
N HIS A 195 58.44 59.74 55.40
CA HIS A 195 59.56 59.36 56.26
C HIS A 195 60.82 60.16 55.93
N GLU A 196 61.14 60.37 54.64
CA GLU A 196 62.26 61.20 54.22
C GLU A 196 62.10 62.67 54.68
N LYS A 197 60.87 63.21 54.62
CA LYS A 197 60.57 64.53 55.17
C LYS A 197 60.79 64.58 56.68
N ARG A 198 60.28 63.60 57.44
CA ARG A 198 60.47 63.51 58.89
C ARG A 198 61.95 63.40 59.27
N VAL A 199 62.73 62.55 58.59
CA VAL A 199 64.18 62.43 58.80
C VAL A 199 64.89 63.75 58.51
N LYS A 200 64.53 64.45 57.42
CA LYS A 200 65.08 65.79 57.11
C LYS A 200 64.72 66.82 58.18
N GLU A 201 63.50 66.79 58.71
CA GLU A 201 63.06 67.66 59.80
C GLU A 201 63.79 67.34 61.11
N GLU A 202 63.95 66.07 61.47
CA GLU A 202 64.73 65.63 62.62
C GLU A 202 66.21 66.00 62.51
N GLN A 203 66.82 65.79 61.33
CA GLN A 203 68.18 66.23 61.04
C GLN A 203 68.31 67.74 61.19
N LYS A 204 67.35 68.54 60.69
CA LYS A 204 67.33 69.99 60.90
C LYS A 204 67.22 70.33 62.39
N LYS A 205 66.41 69.59 63.14
CA LYS A 205 66.22 69.77 64.58
C LYS A 205 67.52 69.54 65.35
N ILE A 206 68.24 68.46 65.02
CA ILE A 206 69.52 68.06 65.63
C ILE A 206 70.66 69.00 65.22
N LEU A 207 70.75 69.39 63.94
CA LEU A 207 71.75 70.35 63.46
C LEU A 207 71.50 71.79 63.96
N GLY A 208 70.38 72.07 64.63
CA GLY A 208 70.05 73.39 65.16
C GLY A 208 69.80 74.45 64.08
N LYS A 209 69.59 74.04 62.82
CA LYS A 209 69.19 74.96 61.73
C LYS A 209 67.78 75.46 62.02
N ASN A 210 67.53 76.75 61.80
CA ASN A 210 66.25 77.45 62.05
C ASN A 210 65.84 77.56 63.54
N ASN A 211 66.74 77.95 64.45
CA ASN A 211 66.42 78.25 65.87
C ASN A 211 65.73 77.10 66.65
N SER A 212 65.84 75.87 66.17
CA SER A 212 65.23 74.67 66.77
C SER A 212 65.74 74.34 68.18
N ARG A 213 66.98 74.74 68.51
CA ARG A 213 67.62 74.43 69.79
C ARG A 213 67.12 75.42 70.85
N PRO A 214 66.33 74.98 71.87
CA PRO A 214 65.85 75.87 72.91
C PRO A 214 67.03 76.51 73.63
N LYS A 215 67.01 77.84 73.78
CA LYS A 215 68.03 78.58 74.52
C LYS A 215 67.92 78.20 75.99
N LEU A 216 68.80 77.32 76.45
CA LEU A 216 68.95 76.99 77.86
C LEU A 216 69.57 78.20 78.58
N SER A 217 68.76 78.97 79.30
CA SER A 217 69.23 79.99 80.23
C SER A 217 69.64 79.30 81.53
N PHE A 218 70.94 79.06 81.71
CA PHE A 218 71.48 78.57 82.97
C PHE A 218 71.69 79.75 83.92
N THR A 219 70.90 79.83 84.99
CA THR A 219 71.20 80.70 86.13
C THR A 219 72.27 80.03 86.98
N LEU A 220 73.52 80.51 86.91
CA LEU A 220 74.56 80.12 87.86
C LEU A 220 74.17 80.65 89.24
N LYS A 221 73.84 79.75 90.16
CA LYS A 221 73.64 80.10 91.57
C LYS A 221 74.99 80.56 92.11
N PRO A 222 75.12 81.79 92.66
CA PRO A 222 76.36 82.22 93.26
C PRO A 222 76.66 81.36 94.49
N VAL A 223 77.90 80.92 94.59
CA VAL A 223 78.43 80.18 95.74
C VAL A 223 78.75 81.20 96.83
N THR A 224 78.00 81.13 97.93
CA THR A 224 78.33 81.71 99.24
C THR A 224 77.92 80.72 100.31
#